data_AF-A0A174UIC6-F1
#
_entry.id   AF-A0A174UIC6-F1
#
_cell.length_a   1.000
_cell.length_b   1.000
_cell.length_c   1.000
_cell.angle_alpha   90.00
_cell.angle_beta   90.00
_cell.angle_gamma   90.00
#
_symmetry.space_group_name_H-M   'P 1'
#
loop_
_entity.id
_entity.type
_entity.pdbx_description
1 polymer ?
#
loop_
_entity_poly.entity_id
_entity_poly.type
_entity_poly.pdbx_seq_one_letter_code
_entity_poly.pdbx_strand_id
1 'polypeptide(L)'
;MSDGILGSWMTLVCGMPEVVDRLKVKSHLISVHKYNFKKSLSNHVNPQRSTFALGEDGGLLLCTWPKGGKLKLPFVYSNEVWTGIEYQVAAHLMFEGEVEKGLEIVRTCRDRYNGRVRNPFNEYECGAWYARAMASYAMLEGLTGIRYDAVDKILYIDSRIGDDFTSFLSTETGFGNVGLKEGKPFIDVKYGVIDVQKCIVSGKEIQL
;
A
#
# COMPACT_ATOMS: atom_id res chain seq x y z
N MET A 1 -3.96 10.81 12.31
CA MET A 1 -2.70 10.95 11.55
C MET A 1 -2.56 9.71 10.70
N SER A 2 -2.27 9.85 9.40
CA SER A 2 -2.32 8.73 8.44
C SER A 2 -1.18 7.74 8.59
N ASP A 3 0.01 8.21 8.94
CA ASP A 3 1.22 7.41 9.15
C ASP A 3 1.43 7.00 10.63
N GLY A 4 0.39 7.14 11.46
CA GLY A 4 0.49 6.96 12.92
C GLY A 4 0.88 5.56 13.39
N ILE A 5 0.83 4.56 12.51
CA ILE A 5 1.22 3.17 12.78
C ILE A 5 2.15 2.60 11.71
N LEU A 6 2.96 3.46 11.07
CA LEU A 6 3.91 3.08 10.01
C LEU A 6 4.82 1.91 10.41
N GLY A 7 5.25 1.85 11.67
CA GLY A 7 6.10 0.76 12.17
C GLY A 7 5.44 -0.62 12.07
N SER A 8 4.13 -0.72 12.29
CA SER A 8 3.37 -1.97 12.15
C SER A 8 3.35 -2.45 10.71
N TRP A 9 3.11 -1.54 9.77
CA TRP A 9 3.22 -1.84 8.34
C TRP A 9 4.62 -2.33 7.97
N MET A 10 5.66 -1.70 8.52
CA MET A 10 7.05 -2.07 8.24
C MET A 10 7.38 -3.48 8.72
N THR A 11 6.78 -3.94 9.82
CA THR A 11 6.96 -5.35 10.25
C THR A 11 6.39 -6.32 9.23
N LEU A 12 5.22 -6.02 8.66
CA LEU A 12 4.54 -6.89 7.70
C LEU A 12 5.35 -7.03 6.40
N VAL A 13 5.78 -5.92 5.79
CA VAL A 13 6.57 -5.93 4.55
C VAL A 13 7.96 -6.58 4.72
N CYS A 14 8.46 -6.65 5.95
CA CYS A 14 9.70 -7.34 6.28
C CYS A 14 9.49 -8.82 6.62
N GLY A 15 8.27 -9.36 6.50
CA GLY A 15 7.96 -10.74 6.88
C GLY A 15 8.02 -11.01 8.39
N MET A 16 7.99 -9.97 9.22
CA MET A 16 7.96 -10.08 10.67
C MET A 16 6.52 -10.14 11.19
N PRO A 17 6.27 -10.81 12.33
CA PRO A 17 4.95 -10.79 12.95
C PRO A 17 4.58 -9.37 13.38
N GLU A 18 3.28 -9.07 13.33
CA GLU A 18 2.78 -7.76 13.74
C GLU A 18 2.95 -7.54 15.25
N VAL A 19 3.63 -6.46 15.62
CA VAL A 19 4.00 -6.17 17.03
C VAL A 19 2.90 -5.45 17.80
N VAL A 20 1.97 -4.80 17.11
CA VAL A 20 0.81 -4.13 17.70
C VAL A 20 -0.40 -5.05 17.63
N ASP A 21 -1.32 -4.91 18.58
CA ASP A 21 -2.59 -5.63 18.54
C ASP A 21 -3.32 -5.37 17.21
N ARG A 22 -3.54 -6.46 16.45
CA ARG A 22 -4.11 -6.42 15.10
C ARG A 22 -5.50 -5.77 15.05
N LEU A 23 -6.34 -5.98 16.07
CA LEU A 23 -7.66 -5.35 16.12
C LEU A 23 -7.55 -3.83 16.28
N LYS A 24 -6.58 -3.36 17.06
CA LYS A 24 -6.28 -1.91 17.19
C LYS A 24 -5.69 -1.34 15.90
N VAL A 25 -4.81 -2.06 15.22
CA VAL A 25 -4.24 -1.66 13.92
C VAL A 25 -5.36 -1.49 12.89
N LYS A 26 -6.18 -2.52 12.69
CA LYS A 26 -7.30 -2.47 11.76
C LYS A 26 -8.29 -1.35 12.08
N SER A 27 -8.65 -1.20 13.36
CA SER A 27 -9.51 -0.10 13.82
C SER A 27 -8.92 1.28 13.51
N HIS A 28 -7.61 1.45 13.72
CA HIS A 28 -6.90 2.67 13.36
C HIS A 28 -6.94 2.94 11.85
N LEU A 29 -6.63 1.96 11.01
CA LEU A 29 -6.64 2.11 9.56
C LEU A 29 -8.02 2.45 9.00
N ILE A 30 -9.07 1.82 9.52
CA ILE A 30 -10.47 2.15 9.17
C ILE A 30 -10.81 3.59 9.57
N SER A 31 -10.31 4.05 10.73
CA SER A 31 -10.46 5.43 11.18
C SER A 31 -9.72 6.41 10.26
N VAL A 32 -8.48 6.09 9.86
CA VAL A 32 -7.71 6.87 8.87
C VAL A 32 -8.49 6.97 7.57
N HIS A 33 -8.97 5.86 7.02
CA HIS A 33 -9.81 5.89 5.82
C HIS A 33 -11.05 6.77 6.04
N LYS A 34 -11.81 6.56 7.11
CA LYS A 34 -13.06 7.30 7.37
C LYS A 34 -12.85 8.82 7.47
N TYR A 35 -11.81 9.27 8.17
CA TYR A 35 -11.65 10.67 8.53
C TYR A 35 -10.69 11.43 7.64
N ASN A 36 -9.61 10.77 7.17
CA ASN A 36 -8.56 11.42 6.38
C ASN A 36 -8.81 11.33 4.88
N PHE A 37 -9.50 10.30 4.39
CA PHE A 37 -9.82 10.19 2.97
C PHE A 37 -10.91 11.19 2.58
N LYS A 38 -10.71 11.84 1.44
CA LYS A 38 -11.65 12.78 0.81
C LYS A 38 -11.75 12.47 -0.66
N LYS A 39 -12.98 12.37 -1.18
CA LYS A 39 -13.23 12.18 -2.62
C LYS A 39 -12.98 13.46 -3.42
N SER A 40 -13.09 14.62 -2.78
CA SER A 40 -12.83 15.95 -3.34
C SER A 40 -12.25 16.83 -2.25
N LEU A 41 -11.27 17.66 -2.61
CA LEU A 41 -10.58 18.62 -1.75
C LEU A 41 -11.02 20.06 -2.04
N SER A 42 -12.18 20.24 -2.68
CA SER A 42 -12.74 21.54 -3.08
C SER A 42 -12.91 22.49 -1.91
N ASN A 43 -13.18 21.96 -0.71
CA ASN A 43 -13.34 22.71 0.54
C ASN A 43 -12.14 22.57 1.49
N HIS A 44 -10.97 22.15 0.99
CA HIS A 44 -9.78 21.91 1.80
C HIS A 44 -8.61 22.76 1.34
N VAL A 45 -8.02 23.50 2.28
CA VAL A 45 -6.88 24.39 2.00
C VAL A 45 -5.57 23.65 2.22
N ASN A 46 -4.72 23.60 1.18
CA ASN A 46 -3.36 23.10 1.23
C ASN A 46 -2.36 24.27 1.08
N PRO A 47 -1.82 24.84 2.18
CA PRO A 47 -0.94 26.01 2.10
C PRO A 47 0.50 25.70 1.68
N GLN A 48 0.97 24.46 1.84
CA GLN A 48 2.36 24.08 1.54
C GLN A 48 2.58 23.82 0.06
N ARG A 49 1.66 23.09 -0.60
CA ARG A 49 1.69 22.83 -2.04
C ARG A 49 0.33 23.15 -2.65
N SER A 50 0.05 24.45 -2.79
CA SER A 50 -1.25 24.99 -3.20
C SER A 50 -1.72 24.56 -4.60
N THR A 51 -0.84 24.04 -5.44
CA THR A 51 -1.14 23.54 -6.80
C THR A 51 -1.27 22.02 -6.88
N PHE A 52 -1.17 21.30 -5.76
CA PHE A 52 -1.30 19.86 -5.68
C PHE A 52 -2.44 19.43 -4.75
N ALA A 53 -3.19 18.40 -5.16
CA ALA A 53 -4.34 17.86 -4.44
C ALA A 53 -5.33 18.97 -4.06
N LEU A 54 -5.86 19.65 -5.07
CA LEU A 54 -6.76 20.81 -4.95
C LEU A 54 -8.03 20.64 -5.79
N GLY A 55 -9.07 21.41 -5.46
CA GLY A 55 -10.33 21.40 -6.22
C GLY A 55 -10.97 20.03 -6.19
N GLU A 56 -11.32 19.50 -7.36
CA GLU A 56 -11.94 18.17 -7.46
C GLU A 56 -10.98 17.00 -7.29
N ASP A 57 -9.68 17.24 -7.06
CA ASP A 57 -8.77 16.17 -6.65
C ASP A 57 -9.24 15.57 -5.31
N GLY A 58 -9.36 14.24 -5.24
CA GLY A 58 -9.49 13.53 -3.97
C GLY A 58 -8.11 13.20 -3.38
N GLY A 59 -8.07 12.74 -2.13
CA GLY A 59 -6.83 12.23 -1.52
C GLY A 59 -6.95 11.86 -0.06
N LEU A 60 -5.87 11.29 0.48
CA LEU A 60 -5.73 10.98 1.90
C LEU A 60 -4.92 12.08 2.61
N LEU A 61 -5.59 12.88 3.43
CA LEU A 61 -4.94 13.93 4.22
C LEU A 61 -4.01 13.35 5.26
N LEU A 62 -2.85 13.96 5.53
CA LEU A 62 -1.93 13.45 6.54
C LEU A 62 -2.52 13.50 7.96
N CYS A 63 -3.30 14.52 8.29
CA CYS A 63 -3.93 14.61 9.60
C CYS A 63 -5.24 15.38 9.58
N THR A 64 -6.20 14.85 10.34
CA THR A 64 -7.52 15.45 10.51
C THR A 64 -7.89 15.48 11.98
N TRP A 65 -8.77 16.41 12.34
CA TRP A 65 -9.33 16.58 13.68
C TRP A 65 -10.85 16.47 13.61
N PRO A 66 -11.39 15.25 13.41
CA PRO A 66 -12.82 15.05 13.13
C PRO A 66 -13.74 15.44 14.30
N LYS A 67 -13.18 15.57 15.51
CA LYS A 67 -13.89 16.02 16.71
C LYS A 67 -13.50 17.45 17.13
N GLY A 68 -12.90 18.22 16.23
CA GLY A 68 -12.28 19.50 16.57
C GLY A 68 -10.98 19.34 17.36
N GLY A 69 -10.50 20.43 17.96
CA GLY A 69 -9.24 20.42 18.74
C GLY A 69 -7.97 20.49 17.90
N LYS A 70 -8.05 21.02 16.67
CA LYS A 70 -6.86 21.32 15.87
C LYS A 70 -5.95 22.26 16.65
N LEU A 71 -4.67 21.90 16.78
CA LEU A 71 -3.66 22.73 17.44
C LEU A 71 -3.55 24.07 16.71
N LYS A 72 -3.24 25.15 17.46
CA LYS A 72 -2.96 26.47 16.86
C LYS A 72 -1.79 26.42 15.88
N LEU A 73 -0.79 25.59 16.19
CA LEU A 73 0.37 25.30 15.35
C LEU A 73 0.46 23.78 15.17
N PRO A 74 -0.29 23.18 14.22
CA PRO A 74 -0.16 21.76 13.91
C PRO A 74 1.17 21.53 13.17
N PHE A 75 1.56 20.26 12.99
CA PHE A 75 2.71 19.97 12.12
C PHE A 75 2.47 20.55 10.72
N VAL A 76 3.54 21.07 10.12
CA VAL A 76 3.47 21.97 8.96
C VAL A 76 2.69 21.33 7.81
N TYR A 77 2.91 20.06 7.52
CA TYR A 77 2.29 19.35 6.40
C TYR A 77 0.90 18.78 6.70
N SER A 78 0.24 19.13 7.82
CA SER A 78 -0.99 18.45 8.25
C SER A 78 -2.14 18.48 7.25
N ASN A 79 -2.16 19.50 6.39
CA ASN A 79 -3.19 19.68 5.39
C ASN A 79 -2.78 19.11 4.02
N GLU A 80 -1.64 18.43 3.90
CA GLU A 80 -1.20 17.88 2.62
C GLU A 80 -1.73 16.46 2.37
N VAL A 81 -1.63 16.07 1.10
CA VAL A 81 -1.74 14.69 0.63
C VAL A 81 -0.36 14.27 0.13
N TRP A 82 0.13 13.11 0.57
CA TRP A 82 1.41 12.55 0.14
C TRP A 82 1.18 11.20 -0.53
N THR A 83 1.53 11.09 -1.81
CA THR A 83 1.27 9.87 -2.60
C THR A 83 1.94 8.63 -2.02
N GLY A 84 3.13 8.77 -1.43
CA GLY A 84 3.77 7.65 -0.73
C GLY A 84 3.00 7.17 0.50
N ILE A 85 2.40 8.08 1.28
CA ILE A 85 1.58 7.72 2.45
C ILE A 85 0.24 7.13 2.02
N GLU A 86 -0.35 7.60 0.93
CA GLU A 86 -1.55 6.98 0.35
C GLU A 86 -1.30 5.52 -0.03
N TYR A 87 -0.22 5.22 -0.73
CA TYR A 87 0.14 3.85 -1.08
C TYR A 87 0.49 3.01 0.15
N GLN A 88 1.21 3.58 1.11
CA GLN A 88 1.51 2.91 2.37
C GLN A 88 0.24 2.52 3.13
N VAL A 89 -0.70 3.45 3.32
CA VAL A 89 -1.97 3.19 4.02
C VAL A 89 -2.82 2.20 3.22
N ALA A 90 -2.86 2.30 1.89
CA ALA A 90 -3.56 1.36 1.04
C ALA A 90 -3.01 -0.06 1.17
N ALA A 91 -1.68 -0.24 1.09
CA ALA A 91 -1.04 -1.54 1.29
C ALA A 91 -1.32 -2.10 2.69
N HIS A 92 -1.24 -1.27 3.74
CA HIS A 92 -1.52 -1.70 5.10
C HIS A 92 -2.99 -2.12 5.30
N LEU A 93 -3.94 -1.40 4.69
CA LEU A 93 -5.34 -1.82 4.65
C LEU A 93 -5.50 -3.20 3.97
N MET A 94 -4.78 -3.46 2.88
CA MET A 94 -4.82 -4.75 2.18
C MET A 94 -4.25 -5.88 3.06
N PHE A 95 -3.13 -5.66 3.75
CA PHE A 95 -2.60 -6.59 4.76
C PHE A 95 -3.60 -6.90 5.89
N GLU A 96 -4.45 -5.93 6.26
CA GLU A 96 -5.51 -6.11 7.26
C GLU A 96 -6.87 -6.60 6.68
N GLY A 97 -6.88 -6.98 5.41
CA GLY A 97 -8.05 -7.52 4.70
C GLY A 97 -9.09 -6.46 4.33
N GLU A 98 -8.79 -5.17 4.46
CA GLU A 98 -9.64 -4.05 4.04
C GLU A 98 -9.34 -3.64 2.58
N VAL A 99 -9.35 -4.62 1.67
CA VAL A 99 -8.91 -4.47 0.28
C VAL A 99 -9.65 -3.34 -0.45
N GLU A 100 -10.98 -3.29 -0.37
CA GLU A 100 -11.76 -2.27 -1.09
C GLU A 100 -11.44 -0.83 -0.64
N LYS A 101 -11.15 -0.63 0.65
CA LYS A 101 -10.72 0.69 1.17
C LYS A 101 -9.34 1.07 0.65
N GLY A 102 -8.43 0.10 0.58
CA GLY A 102 -7.13 0.30 -0.06
C GLY A 102 -7.27 0.67 -1.54
N LEU A 103 -8.10 -0.06 -2.28
CA LEU A 103 -8.36 0.22 -3.70
C LEU A 103 -9.05 1.57 -3.93
N GLU A 104 -9.95 2.00 -3.05
CA GLU A 104 -10.59 3.33 -3.13
C GLU A 104 -9.55 4.46 -3.02
N ILE A 105 -8.60 4.34 -2.09
CA ILE A 105 -7.46 5.28 -1.96
C ILE A 105 -6.62 5.26 -3.24
N VAL A 106 -6.26 4.07 -3.74
CA VAL A 106 -5.42 3.93 -4.93
C VAL A 106 -6.07 4.54 -6.17
N ARG A 107 -7.35 4.22 -6.44
CA ARG A 107 -8.09 4.78 -7.58
C ARG A 107 -8.12 6.31 -7.52
N THR A 108 -8.46 6.87 -6.37
CA THR A 108 -8.48 8.32 -6.15
C THR A 108 -7.12 8.97 -6.34
N CYS A 109 -6.06 8.32 -5.84
CA CYS A 109 -4.69 8.78 -6.06
C CYS A 109 -4.34 8.77 -7.55
N ARG A 110 -4.66 7.69 -8.29
CA ARG A 110 -4.39 7.55 -9.72
C ARG A 110 -5.18 8.54 -10.58
N ASP A 111 -6.41 8.86 -10.20
CA ASP A 111 -7.26 9.81 -10.93
C ASP A 111 -6.64 11.21 -10.98
N ARG A 112 -5.85 11.61 -9.96
CA ARG A 112 -5.09 12.86 -9.97
C ARG A 112 -3.98 12.90 -11.02
N TYR A 113 -3.55 11.74 -11.52
CA TYR A 113 -2.48 11.55 -12.51
C TYR A 113 -3.02 10.98 -13.83
N ASN A 114 -4.22 11.39 -14.24
CA ASN A 114 -4.92 10.89 -15.43
C ASN A 114 -4.31 11.32 -16.80
N GLY A 115 -3.19 12.04 -16.82
CA GLY A 115 -2.54 12.53 -18.05
C GLY A 115 -3.11 13.81 -18.64
N ARG A 116 -4.28 14.30 -18.18
CA ARG A 116 -4.83 15.60 -18.61
C ARG A 116 -4.21 16.76 -17.83
N VAL A 117 -4.15 16.61 -16.50
CA VAL A 117 -3.64 17.65 -15.59
C VAL A 117 -2.23 17.30 -15.11
N ARG A 118 -1.95 16.02 -14.86
CA ARG A 118 -0.65 15.54 -14.35
C ARG A 118 -0.21 14.28 -15.07
N ASN A 119 1.09 14.15 -15.28
CA ASN A 119 1.70 13.00 -15.93
C ASN A 119 1.45 11.72 -15.09
N PRO A 120 0.96 10.61 -15.71
CA PRO A 120 0.72 9.34 -15.03
C PRO A 120 1.95 8.73 -14.33
N PHE A 121 3.15 9.10 -14.76
CA PHE A 121 4.42 8.54 -14.27
C PHE A 121 5.24 9.59 -13.51
N ASN A 122 4.58 10.57 -12.91
CA ASN A 122 5.23 11.65 -12.17
C ASN A 122 4.52 11.93 -10.85
N GLU A 123 4.52 10.95 -9.96
CA GLU A 123 4.02 11.12 -8.60
C GLU A 123 4.80 12.20 -7.87
N TYR A 124 4.08 13.26 -7.52
CA TYR A 124 4.64 14.50 -6.99
C TYR A 124 4.53 14.52 -5.47
N GLU A 125 5.64 14.86 -4.81
CA GLU A 125 5.67 15.18 -3.37
C GLU A 125 6.71 16.28 -3.14
N CYS A 126 7.96 15.96 -2.76
CA CYS A 126 9.03 16.96 -2.61
C CYS A 126 9.79 17.15 -3.95
N GLY A 127 9.03 17.35 -5.03
CA GLY A 127 9.52 17.33 -6.40
C GLY A 127 8.86 16.25 -7.25
N ALA A 128 9.28 16.20 -8.51
CA ALA A 128 8.87 15.19 -9.50
C ALA A 128 9.53 13.83 -9.22
N TRP A 129 8.86 12.74 -9.61
CA TRP A 129 9.34 11.35 -9.46
C TRP A 129 9.78 11.01 -8.05
N TYR A 130 9.01 11.45 -7.05
CA TYR A 130 9.46 11.35 -5.67
C TYR A 130 9.44 9.90 -5.17
N ALA A 131 10.58 9.41 -4.70
CA ALA A 131 10.81 8.00 -4.37
C ALA A 131 9.81 7.40 -3.38
N ARG A 132 9.18 8.21 -2.52
CA ARG A 132 8.18 7.70 -1.55
C ARG A 132 6.99 7.04 -2.23
N ALA A 133 6.65 7.41 -3.47
CA ALA A 133 5.60 6.76 -4.24
C ALA A 133 5.89 5.28 -4.55
N MET A 134 7.15 4.84 -4.44
CA MET A 134 7.52 3.42 -4.56
C MET A 134 6.96 2.54 -3.44
N ALA A 135 6.39 3.13 -2.37
CA ALA A 135 5.56 2.40 -1.42
C ALA A 135 4.40 1.63 -2.08
N SER A 136 4.03 2.01 -3.32
CA SER A 136 3.09 1.27 -4.16
C SER A 136 3.48 -0.20 -4.39
N TYR A 137 4.78 -0.53 -4.40
CA TYR A 137 5.25 -1.90 -4.61
C TYR A 137 4.77 -2.85 -3.50
N ALA A 138 4.61 -2.36 -2.27
CA ALA A 138 4.10 -3.14 -1.14
C ALA A 138 2.64 -3.62 -1.33
N MET A 139 1.90 -3.04 -2.27
CA MET A 139 0.54 -3.51 -2.59
C MET A 139 0.55 -4.90 -3.23
N LEU A 140 1.63 -5.28 -3.93
CA LEU A 140 1.76 -6.63 -4.48
C LEU A 140 1.67 -7.66 -3.37
N GLU A 141 2.48 -7.51 -2.32
CA GLU A 141 2.43 -8.36 -1.13
C GLU A 141 1.12 -8.16 -0.35
N GLY A 142 0.67 -6.93 -0.12
CA GLY A 142 -0.57 -6.66 0.63
C GLY A 142 -1.82 -7.31 0.03
N LEU A 143 -1.89 -7.41 -1.31
CA LEU A 143 -3.01 -8.06 -2.02
C LEU A 143 -2.86 -9.58 -2.12
N THR A 144 -1.64 -10.07 -2.34
CA THR A 144 -1.42 -11.47 -2.74
C THR A 144 -0.81 -12.33 -1.63
N GLY A 145 -0.23 -11.70 -0.62
CA GLY A 145 0.62 -12.32 0.38
C GLY A 145 1.89 -12.96 -0.19
N ILE A 146 2.27 -12.65 -1.44
CA ILE A 146 3.49 -13.18 -2.04
C ILE A 146 4.70 -12.60 -1.35
N ARG A 147 5.49 -13.48 -0.75
CA ARG A 147 6.78 -13.18 -0.16
C ARG A 147 7.71 -14.37 -0.35
N TYR A 148 8.97 -14.11 -0.70
CA TYR A 148 9.98 -15.16 -0.80
C TYR A 148 11.01 -14.98 0.31
N ASP A 149 11.21 -16.03 1.09
CA ASP A 149 12.30 -16.14 2.05
C ASP A 149 13.50 -16.81 1.38
N ALA A 150 14.55 -16.04 1.12
CA ALA A 150 15.74 -16.53 0.43
C ALA A 150 16.66 -17.39 1.32
N VAL A 151 16.51 -17.31 2.66
CA VAL A 151 17.30 -18.09 3.61
C VAL A 151 16.72 -19.50 3.69
N ASP A 152 15.42 -19.58 3.96
CA ASP A 152 14.71 -20.86 4.11
C ASP A 152 14.20 -21.41 2.77
N LYS A 153 14.30 -20.63 1.69
CA LYS A 153 13.87 -20.99 0.33
C LYS A 153 12.37 -21.29 0.26
N ILE A 154 11.59 -20.49 0.99
CA ILE A 154 10.13 -20.65 1.12
C ILE A 154 9.41 -19.55 0.35
N LEU A 155 8.52 -19.94 -0.56
CA LEU A 155 7.53 -19.05 -1.15
C LEU A 155 6.26 -19.05 -0.29
N TYR A 156 5.85 -17.88 0.17
CA TYR A 156 4.60 -17.67 0.88
C TYR A 156 3.57 -17.06 -0.06
N ILE A 157 2.32 -17.47 0.08
CA ILE A 157 1.15 -16.89 -0.58
C ILE A 157 0.00 -16.85 0.43
N ASP A 158 -0.52 -15.66 0.71
CA ASP A 158 -1.65 -15.45 1.63
C ASP A 158 -2.62 -14.40 1.04
N SER A 159 -3.27 -14.82 -0.05
CA SER A 159 -4.02 -13.94 -0.92
C SER A 159 -5.25 -13.33 -0.28
N ARG A 160 -5.49 -12.05 -0.59
CA ARG A 160 -6.69 -11.27 -0.24
C ARG A 160 -7.58 -10.99 -1.43
N ILE A 161 -7.21 -11.50 -2.59
CA ILE A 161 -7.90 -11.31 -3.86
C ILE A 161 -8.41 -12.61 -4.48
N GLY A 162 -8.35 -13.72 -3.72
CA GLY A 162 -8.83 -15.04 -4.14
C GLY A 162 -7.72 -15.98 -4.63
N ASP A 163 -8.15 -17.06 -5.27
CA ASP A 163 -7.32 -18.23 -5.59
C ASP A 163 -6.87 -18.29 -7.06
N ASP A 164 -7.07 -17.21 -7.81
CA ASP A 164 -6.67 -17.09 -9.21
C ASP A 164 -6.15 -15.68 -9.49
N PHE A 165 -4.83 -15.54 -9.60
CA PHE A 165 -4.17 -14.29 -9.92
C PHE A 165 -2.72 -14.53 -10.37
N THR A 166 -2.17 -13.55 -11.08
CA THR A 166 -0.74 -13.46 -11.38
C THR A 166 -0.17 -12.18 -10.77
N SER A 167 0.98 -12.31 -10.15
CA SER A 167 1.76 -11.22 -9.57
C SER A 167 3.21 -11.30 -10.03
N PHE A 168 4.00 -10.32 -9.62
CA PHE A 168 5.41 -10.20 -9.93
C PHE A 168 6.26 -10.43 -8.67
N LEU A 169 7.34 -11.20 -8.83
CA LEU A 169 8.36 -11.38 -7.80
C LEU A 169 9.72 -11.04 -8.39
N SER A 170 10.45 -10.18 -7.68
CA SER A 170 11.85 -9.86 -7.95
C SER A 170 12.68 -10.20 -6.72
N THR A 171 13.75 -10.95 -6.91
CA THR A 171 14.74 -11.28 -5.89
C THR A 171 16.10 -10.73 -6.33
N GLU A 172 17.14 -10.96 -5.52
CA GLU A 172 18.52 -10.64 -5.89
C GLU A 172 18.98 -11.41 -7.15
N THR A 173 18.58 -12.69 -7.27
CA THR A 173 19.11 -13.63 -8.27
C THR A 173 18.21 -13.85 -9.48
N GLY A 174 16.99 -13.31 -9.48
CA GLY A 174 16.06 -13.48 -10.60
C GLY A 174 14.73 -12.77 -10.41
N PHE A 175 13.90 -12.81 -11.45
CA PHE A 175 12.52 -12.31 -11.40
C PHE A 175 11.59 -13.15 -12.27
N GLY A 176 10.30 -13.10 -11.95
CA GLY A 176 9.30 -13.85 -12.69
C GLY A 176 7.87 -13.55 -12.26
N ASN A 177 6.95 -14.27 -12.90
CA ASN A 177 5.55 -14.27 -12.53
C ASN A 177 5.29 -15.36 -11.50
N VAL A 178 4.45 -15.07 -10.52
CA VAL A 178 4.10 -15.99 -9.43
C VAL A 178 2.66 -15.73 -9.03
N GLY A 179 1.97 -16.75 -8.55
CA GLY A 179 0.58 -16.57 -8.11
C GLY A 179 -0.13 -17.89 -7.85
N LEU A 180 -1.45 -17.82 -7.88
CA LEU A 180 -2.33 -18.97 -7.77
C LEU A 180 -3.09 -19.15 -9.09
N LYS A 181 -3.30 -20.41 -9.47
CA LYS A 181 -4.20 -20.80 -10.56
C LYS A 181 -5.10 -21.91 -10.05
N GLU A 182 -6.39 -21.63 -9.88
CA GLU A 182 -7.34 -22.55 -9.24
C GLU A 182 -6.84 -23.06 -7.87
N GLY A 183 -6.24 -22.17 -7.08
CA GLY A 183 -5.67 -22.47 -5.77
C GLY A 183 -4.32 -23.19 -5.77
N LYS A 184 -3.78 -23.52 -6.95
CA LYS A 184 -2.44 -24.13 -7.07
C LYS A 184 -1.38 -23.05 -7.23
N PRO A 185 -0.32 -23.05 -6.41
CA PRO A 185 0.78 -22.10 -6.57
C PRO A 185 1.55 -22.38 -7.85
N PHE A 186 2.06 -21.33 -8.48
CA PHE A 186 3.01 -21.46 -9.59
C PHE A 186 4.09 -20.39 -9.50
N ILE A 187 5.26 -20.69 -10.08
CA ILE A 187 6.33 -19.73 -10.34
C ILE A 187 6.85 -19.94 -11.76
N ASP A 188 6.91 -18.86 -12.52
CA ASP A 188 7.37 -18.80 -13.90
C ASP A 188 8.52 -17.80 -13.99
N VAL A 189 9.73 -18.31 -13.77
CA VAL A 189 10.97 -17.52 -13.74
C VAL A 189 11.27 -17.03 -15.16
N LYS A 190 11.36 -15.70 -15.32
CA LYS A 190 11.65 -15.05 -16.61
C LYS A 190 13.13 -14.74 -16.79
N TYR A 191 13.85 -14.54 -15.71
CA TYR A 191 15.28 -14.30 -15.72
C TYR A 191 15.92 -14.77 -14.42
N GLY A 192 17.14 -15.32 -14.52
CA GLY A 192 17.93 -15.74 -13.38
C GLY A 192 17.43 -17.02 -12.72
N VAL A 193 17.61 -17.13 -11.41
CA VAL A 193 17.23 -18.31 -10.60
C VAL A 193 16.48 -17.85 -9.36
N ILE A 194 15.37 -18.52 -9.05
CA ILE A 194 14.65 -18.38 -7.78
C ILE A 194 14.51 -19.79 -7.22
N ASP A 195 15.33 -20.14 -6.23
CA ASP A 195 15.41 -21.49 -5.65
C ASP A 195 14.32 -21.67 -4.59
N VAL A 196 13.15 -22.13 -5.01
CA VAL A 196 12.03 -22.41 -4.09
C VAL A 196 12.01 -23.89 -3.74
N GLN A 197 12.21 -24.20 -2.47
CA GLN A 197 12.17 -25.57 -1.95
C GLN A 197 10.82 -25.93 -1.35
N LYS A 198 10.06 -24.92 -0.91
CA LYS A 198 8.77 -25.08 -0.24
C LYS A 198 7.83 -23.95 -0.60
N CYS A 199 6.55 -24.26 -0.74
CA CYS A 199 5.48 -23.27 -0.85
C CYS A 199 4.51 -23.38 0.33
N ILE A 200 4.20 -22.25 0.96
CA ILE A 200 3.15 -22.12 1.96
C ILE A 200 2.02 -21.29 1.35
N VAL A 201 0.83 -21.87 1.23
CA VAL A 201 -0.38 -21.17 0.81
C VAL A 201 -1.36 -21.16 1.98
N SER A 202 -1.75 -19.98 2.46
CA SER A 202 -2.70 -19.79 3.57
C SER A 202 -2.33 -20.62 4.81
N GLY A 203 -1.04 -20.66 5.14
CA GLY A 203 -0.48 -21.39 6.28
C GLY A 203 -0.30 -22.90 6.09
N LYS A 204 -0.61 -23.46 4.90
CA LYS A 204 -0.45 -24.88 4.60
C LYS A 204 0.66 -25.10 3.58
N GLU A 205 1.44 -26.15 3.77
CA GLU A 205 2.42 -26.55 2.79
C GLU A 205 1.73 -27.15 1.56
N ILE A 206 2.10 -26.66 0.38
CA ILE A 206 1.60 -27.13 -0.92
C ILE A 206 2.79 -27.38 -1.84
N GLN A 207 2.70 -28.42 -2.65
CA GLN A 207 3.69 -28.70 -3.69
C GLN A 207 3.53 -27.70 -4.85
N LEU A 208 4.64 -27.09 -5.26
CA LEU A 208 4.74 -26.26 -6.47
C LEU A 208 4.67 -27.09 -7.75
#